data_AF-A0A1V0QU37-F1
#
_entry.id   AF-A0A1V0QU37-F1
#
_cell.length_a   1.000
_cell.length_b   1.000
_cell.length_c   1.000
_cell.angle_alpha   90.00
_cell.angle_beta   90.00
_cell.angle_gamma   90.00
#
_symmetry.space_group_name_H-M   'P 1'
#
loop_
_entity.id
_entity.type
_entity.pdbx_description
1 polymer ?
#
loop_
_entity_poly.entity_id
_entity_poly.type
_entity_poly.pdbx_seq_one_letter_code
_entity_poly.pdbx_strand_id
1 'polypeptide(L)'
;MTAVRTPHPGRARTALLCTTALLAAVLPAGGAWAATDPGTSAGTSAGTSAGSAPASCTASPAPSGGEAKQIMDIARAAQKELDLNAVVLRVTRDGQEVVTGALGESMTGVPATADMHFRAGSVAIVYMGIAALQLVEDGKAALDDPISRWLPDAPHADKITLRMLGASTSGLRDYVPDPKFLAALYADPFRQWTPDELVGISAAHPLWYEPGSSWSYSHANFVLLGQALEKIAGMPLAKVIEQQITGPAGLDNTVNSFTPQIEAPVLHSFDAERGKYEESTFWNPSWTTAPGAVLTTHICDLARSAEAVGSGELLSPQSYKVQLDPGTVGLGGNTPGCPARDCFRQLPALHFGYGVIVQNGWIQSNPSFAGYAAIQAYLPSERLAIAVSTTVGPKAPGDNTAQTIAGRIAQVLAPENSLMGKK
;
A
#
# COMPACT_ATOMS: atom_id res chain seq x y z
N MET A 1 -4.61 9.55 10.17
CA MET A 1 -3.71 8.52 10.70
C MET A 1 -2.30 9.09 10.67
N THR A 2 -1.89 9.71 11.77
CA THR A 2 -0.53 10.23 11.94
C THR A 2 0.37 9.08 12.40
N ALA A 3 1.59 9.04 11.88
CA ALA A 3 2.53 7.97 12.16
C ALA A 3 2.87 7.88 13.66
N VAL A 4 3.17 6.67 14.09
CA VAL A 4 3.64 6.38 15.45
C VAL A 4 4.96 7.11 15.67
N ARG A 5 4.94 8.19 16.45
CA ARG A 5 6.18 8.75 17.03
C ARG A 5 6.71 7.79 18.09
N THR A 6 7.80 7.09 17.79
CA THR A 6 8.63 6.47 18.82
C THR A 6 9.61 7.50 19.41
N PRO A 7 9.76 7.59 20.74
CA PRO A 7 10.73 8.48 21.37
C PRO A 7 12.16 7.96 21.18
N HIS A 8 13.09 8.83 20.74
CA HIS A 8 14.52 8.53 20.68
C HIS A 8 15.14 8.42 22.09
N PRO A 9 15.84 7.31 22.43
CA PRO A 9 16.75 7.30 23.56
C PRO A 9 18.12 7.83 23.14
N GLY A 10 18.65 8.73 23.96
CA GLY A 10 19.92 9.42 23.77
C GLY A 10 21.15 8.52 23.86
N ARG A 11 22.23 9.06 23.26
CA ARG A 11 23.61 8.54 23.18
C ARG A 11 24.16 7.99 24.50
N ALA A 12 24.83 6.84 24.40
CA ALA A 12 26.02 6.54 25.21
C ALA A 12 27.10 5.87 24.31
N ARG A 13 28.29 6.47 24.29
CA ARG A 13 29.57 5.90 23.81
C ARG A 13 30.01 4.82 24.82
N THR A 14 30.74 3.74 24.55
CA THR A 14 32.07 3.60 23.90
C THR A 14 32.45 2.11 23.91
N ALA A 15 33.37 1.73 23.02
CA ALA A 15 34.48 0.77 23.20
C ALA A 15 34.48 -0.55 22.39
N LEU A 16 35.26 -0.49 21.30
CA LEU A 16 36.24 -1.46 20.75
C LEU A 16 36.32 -2.87 21.35
N LEU A 17 36.44 -3.87 20.46
CA LEU A 17 37.62 -4.75 20.38
C LEU A 17 37.71 -5.45 19.01
N CYS A 18 38.95 -5.55 18.52
CA CYS A 18 39.38 -6.13 17.25
C CYS A 18 39.35 -7.67 17.26
N THR A 19 39.28 -8.33 16.10
CA THR A 19 40.40 -9.08 15.47
C THR A 19 39.98 -9.95 14.25
N THR A 20 40.74 -9.77 13.15
CA THR A 20 41.24 -10.74 12.12
C THR A 20 40.34 -11.89 11.62
N ALA A 21 39.92 -11.91 10.35
CA ALA A 21 40.65 -12.27 9.11
C ALA A 21 40.61 -13.78 8.76
N LEU A 22 40.07 -14.11 7.57
CA LEU A 22 40.66 -15.11 6.66
C LEU A 22 39.96 -15.09 5.28
N LEU A 23 40.76 -14.82 4.26
CA LEU A 23 40.46 -15.06 2.84
C LEU A 23 40.49 -16.56 2.54
N ALA A 24 39.62 -17.02 1.64
CA ALA A 24 39.99 -18.01 0.63
C ALA A 24 39.08 -17.85 -0.60
N ALA A 25 39.69 -17.48 -1.72
CA ALA A 25 39.10 -17.49 -3.06
C ALA A 25 39.29 -18.86 -3.70
N VAL A 26 38.29 -19.33 -4.46
CA VAL A 26 38.47 -20.32 -5.53
C VAL A 26 37.60 -19.89 -6.71
N LEU A 27 38.24 -19.72 -7.87
CA LEU A 27 37.71 -19.31 -9.18
C LEU A 27 37.22 -20.54 -10.00
N PRO A 28 36.55 -20.35 -11.16
CA PRO A 28 35.52 -21.23 -11.68
C PRO A 28 36.02 -22.22 -12.75
N ALA A 29 35.22 -23.25 -13.03
CA ALA A 29 35.34 -24.07 -14.23
C ALA A 29 34.09 -23.92 -15.11
N GLY A 30 34.31 -23.58 -16.38
CA GLY A 30 33.30 -23.30 -17.38
C GLY A 30 32.67 -24.53 -18.03
N GLY A 31 31.71 -24.26 -18.92
CA GLY A 31 31.05 -25.24 -19.77
C GLY A 31 30.09 -24.55 -20.73
N ALA A 32 30.63 -23.99 -21.81
CA ALA A 32 29.85 -23.48 -22.94
C ALA A 32 29.43 -24.64 -23.85
N TRP A 33 28.16 -24.68 -24.26
CA TRP A 33 27.70 -25.46 -25.41
C TRP A 33 26.87 -24.55 -26.31
N ALA A 34 27.42 -24.28 -27.49
CA ALA A 34 26.72 -23.69 -28.62
C ALA A 34 26.23 -24.83 -29.54
N ALA A 35 25.03 -24.69 -30.09
CA ALA A 35 24.58 -25.46 -31.24
C ALA A 35 23.83 -24.51 -32.19
N THR A 36 24.27 -24.46 -33.44
CA THR A 36 23.75 -23.69 -34.56
C THR A 36 22.78 -24.53 -35.41
N ASP A 37 21.61 -23.97 -35.73
CA ASP A 37 20.85 -23.86 -37.02
C ASP A 37 20.88 -25.00 -38.07
N PRO A 38 19.86 -25.17 -38.97
CA PRO A 38 19.08 -24.10 -39.63
C PRO A 38 17.60 -24.43 -40.02
N GLY A 39 16.86 -23.44 -40.57
CA GLY A 39 15.62 -23.72 -41.29
C GLY A 39 14.82 -22.50 -41.75
N THR A 40 15.07 -22.04 -42.96
CA THR A 40 14.33 -20.96 -43.65
C THR A 40 13.07 -21.53 -44.32
N SER A 41 11.89 -20.94 -44.07
CA SER A 41 10.73 -21.06 -44.96
C SER A 41 9.87 -19.80 -44.91
N ALA A 42 9.69 -19.19 -46.08
CA ALA A 42 8.78 -18.07 -46.32
C ALA A 42 7.32 -18.54 -46.38
N GLY A 43 6.39 -17.73 -45.88
CA GLY A 43 4.95 -17.96 -46.11
C GLY A 43 4.01 -17.11 -45.26
N THR A 44 3.37 -16.13 -45.92
CA THR A 44 2.05 -15.52 -45.63
C THR A 44 1.89 -14.58 -44.43
N SER A 45 1.77 -13.30 -44.77
CA SER A 45 1.26 -12.20 -43.95
C SER A 45 -0.21 -12.41 -43.58
N ALA A 46 -0.48 -12.73 -42.32
CA ALA A 46 -1.76 -12.47 -41.68
C ALA A 46 -1.64 -11.16 -40.92
N GLY A 47 -2.47 -10.18 -41.25
CA GLY A 47 -2.53 -8.90 -40.55
C GLY A 47 -3.02 -9.10 -39.12
N THR A 48 -2.09 -9.18 -38.19
CA THR A 48 -2.37 -8.97 -36.77
C THR A 48 -2.60 -7.49 -36.57
N SER A 49 -3.81 -7.11 -36.19
CA SER A 49 -4.07 -5.82 -35.55
C SER A 49 -3.09 -5.69 -34.40
N ALA A 50 -2.17 -4.74 -34.50
CA ALA A 50 -1.30 -4.37 -33.39
C ALA A 50 -2.20 -3.94 -32.23
N GLY A 51 -2.44 -4.85 -31.28
CA GLY A 51 -2.81 -4.45 -29.93
C GLY A 51 -1.71 -3.51 -29.49
N SER A 52 -2.06 -2.23 -29.31
CA SER A 52 -1.17 -1.23 -28.73
C SER A 52 -0.63 -1.82 -27.42
N ALA A 53 0.66 -2.12 -27.39
CA ALA A 53 1.34 -2.45 -26.14
C ALA A 53 1.00 -1.34 -25.13
N PRO A 54 0.72 -1.68 -23.85
CA PRO A 54 0.43 -0.68 -22.85
C PRO A 54 1.55 0.36 -22.85
N ALA A 55 1.18 1.63 -22.92
CA ALA A 55 2.14 2.72 -22.95
C ALA A 55 3.02 2.64 -21.69
N SER A 56 4.33 2.50 -21.87
CA SER A 56 5.32 2.48 -20.79
C SER A 56 5.16 3.71 -19.90
N CYS A 57 5.16 3.53 -18.58
CA CYS A 57 5.04 4.63 -17.62
C CYS A 57 6.20 5.61 -17.76
N THR A 58 5.96 6.72 -18.45
CA THR A 58 7.02 7.65 -18.86
C THR A 58 6.77 9.01 -18.22
N ALA A 59 7.83 9.69 -17.80
CA ALA A 59 7.72 11.05 -17.29
C ALA A 59 7.25 12.02 -18.39
N SER A 60 6.39 12.96 -18.02
CA SER A 60 5.98 14.04 -18.91
C SER A 60 7.18 14.94 -19.24
N PRO A 61 7.17 15.63 -20.40
CA PRO A 61 8.12 16.71 -20.66
C PRO A 61 8.12 17.75 -19.54
N ALA A 62 9.28 18.35 -19.26
CA ALA A 62 9.40 19.35 -18.20
C ALA A 62 8.40 20.51 -18.43
N PRO A 63 7.45 20.74 -17.50
CA PRO A 63 6.40 21.73 -17.72
C PRO A 63 6.93 23.16 -17.62
N SER A 64 6.55 24.00 -18.58
CA SER A 64 6.94 25.42 -18.62
C SER A 64 5.97 26.36 -17.89
N GLY A 65 4.76 25.89 -17.53
CA GLY A 65 3.74 26.66 -16.84
C GLY A 65 2.53 25.82 -16.39
N GLY A 66 1.48 26.50 -15.90
CA GLY A 66 0.21 25.88 -15.51
C GLY A 66 0.28 24.97 -14.27
N GLU A 67 -0.77 24.16 -14.10
CA GLU A 67 -0.91 23.23 -12.98
C GLU A 67 0.25 22.23 -12.91
N ALA A 68 0.67 21.68 -14.06
CA ALA A 68 1.79 20.75 -14.15
C ALA A 68 3.08 21.32 -13.54
N LYS A 69 3.41 22.59 -13.85
CA LYS A 69 4.59 23.25 -13.27
C LYS A 69 4.44 23.44 -11.75
N GLN A 70 3.26 23.89 -11.30
CA GLN A 70 2.98 24.10 -9.88
C GLN A 70 3.14 22.81 -9.08
N ILE A 71 2.60 21.69 -9.58
CA ILE A 71 2.72 20.36 -8.98
C ILE A 71 4.19 19.95 -8.84
N MET A 72 4.98 20.09 -9.91
CA MET A 72 6.40 19.72 -9.88
C MET A 72 7.24 20.63 -8.97
N ASP A 73 6.86 21.89 -8.82
CA ASP A 73 7.52 22.82 -7.90
C ASP A 73 7.19 22.51 -6.43
N ILE A 74 5.94 22.13 -6.14
CA ILE A 74 5.53 21.61 -4.82
C ILE A 74 6.36 20.36 -4.47
N ALA A 75 6.45 19.41 -5.41
CA ALA A 75 7.20 18.17 -5.19
C ALA A 75 8.70 18.44 -4.97
N ARG A 76 9.32 19.34 -5.75
CA ARG A 76 10.73 19.74 -5.54
C ARG A 76 10.97 20.44 -4.21
N ALA A 77 10.07 21.33 -3.81
CA ALA A 77 10.18 22.02 -2.53
C ALA A 77 10.06 21.03 -1.37
N ALA A 78 9.06 20.14 -1.42
CA ALA A 78 8.83 19.12 -0.41
C ALA A 78 9.97 18.09 -0.35
N GLN A 79 10.53 17.67 -1.49
CA GLN A 79 11.70 16.78 -1.52
C GLN A 79 12.85 17.31 -0.67
N LYS A 80 13.16 18.60 -0.82
CA LYS A 80 14.23 19.26 -0.06
C LYS A 80 13.87 19.47 1.40
N GLU A 81 12.65 19.94 1.67
CA GLU A 81 12.17 20.25 3.02
C GLU A 81 12.06 19.00 3.90
N LEU A 82 11.59 17.89 3.32
CA LEU A 82 11.32 16.63 4.01
C LEU A 82 12.51 15.66 3.93
N ASP A 83 13.67 16.09 3.41
CA ASP A 83 14.88 15.28 3.24
C ASP A 83 14.59 13.94 2.53
N LEU A 84 14.01 13.98 1.32
CA LEU A 84 13.64 12.79 0.55
C LEU A 84 14.70 12.46 -0.50
N ASN A 85 15.05 11.18 -0.66
CA ASN A 85 15.94 10.74 -1.73
C ASN A 85 15.25 10.87 -3.08
N ALA A 86 14.01 10.36 -3.17
CA ALA A 86 13.21 10.41 -4.39
C ALA A 86 11.75 10.76 -4.13
N VAL A 87 11.13 11.39 -5.14
CA VAL A 87 9.68 11.60 -5.26
C VAL A 87 9.25 11.17 -6.65
N VAL A 88 8.29 10.26 -6.75
CA VAL A 88 7.66 9.85 -8.00
C VAL A 88 6.17 10.12 -7.90
N LEU A 89 5.58 10.80 -8.89
CA LEU A 89 4.17 11.21 -8.84
C LEU A 89 3.49 11.12 -10.20
N ARG A 90 2.17 10.94 -10.16
CA ARG A 90 1.28 11.15 -11.29
C ARG A 90 -0.01 11.82 -10.81
N VAL A 91 -0.43 12.84 -11.55
CA VAL A 91 -1.69 13.54 -11.34
C VAL A 91 -2.51 13.49 -12.62
N THR A 92 -3.78 13.15 -12.50
CA THR A 92 -4.73 13.10 -13.59
C THR A 92 -5.99 13.87 -13.24
N ARG A 93 -6.64 14.47 -14.23
CA ARG A 93 -7.94 15.13 -14.10
C ARG A 93 -8.80 14.76 -15.30
N ASP A 94 -10.05 14.39 -15.07
CA ASP A 94 -10.96 13.93 -16.12
C ASP A 94 -10.42 12.73 -16.93
N GLY A 95 -9.60 11.89 -16.29
CA GLY A 95 -8.91 10.77 -16.93
C GLY A 95 -7.76 11.18 -17.86
N GLN A 96 -7.38 12.46 -17.89
CA GLN A 96 -6.26 12.99 -18.66
C GLN A 96 -5.06 13.26 -17.76
N GLU A 97 -3.85 13.00 -18.26
CA GLU A 97 -2.62 13.33 -17.54
C GLU A 97 -2.47 14.85 -17.38
N VAL A 98 -2.26 15.30 -16.13
CA VAL A 98 -1.78 16.66 -15.83
C VAL A 98 -0.25 16.65 -15.80
N VAL A 99 0.33 15.70 -15.06
CA VAL A 99 1.79 15.48 -15.01
C VAL A 99 2.13 14.10 -14.45
N THR A 100 3.15 13.48 -15.02
CA THR A 100 3.89 12.34 -14.47
C THR A 100 5.34 12.77 -14.28
N GLY A 101 5.89 12.61 -13.08
CA GLY A 101 7.23 13.11 -12.76
C GLY A 101 7.99 12.23 -11.78
N ALA A 102 9.31 12.28 -11.88
CA ALA A 102 10.24 11.69 -10.92
C ALA A 102 11.32 12.72 -10.58
N LEU A 103 11.73 12.76 -9.32
CA LEU A 103 12.72 13.68 -8.78
C LEU A 103 13.70 12.90 -7.90
N GLY A 104 14.97 13.30 -7.92
CA GLY A 104 16.00 12.74 -7.07
C GLY A 104 16.59 11.42 -7.58
N GLU A 105 17.11 10.65 -6.65
CA GLU A 105 17.85 9.42 -6.92
C GLU A 105 17.21 8.24 -6.16
N SER A 106 17.06 7.11 -6.84
CA SER A 106 16.65 5.83 -6.25
C SER A 106 17.76 5.27 -5.36
N MET A 107 18.98 5.27 -5.87
CA MET A 107 20.22 5.01 -5.13
C MET A 107 21.28 6.02 -5.57
N THR A 108 22.38 6.13 -4.84
CA THR A 108 23.49 7.03 -5.20
C THR A 108 23.91 6.86 -6.67
N GLY A 109 23.74 7.93 -7.45
CA GLY A 109 24.08 7.96 -8.88
C GLY A 109 23.08 7.25 -9.81
N VAL A 110 21.94 6.78 -9.28
CA VAL A 110 20.84 6.18 -10.04
C VAL A 110 19.63 7.10 -9.96
N PRO A 111 19.32 7.88 -11.01
CA PRO A 111 18.16 8.76 -11.03
C PRO A 111 16.86 7.97 -10.83
N ALA A 112 15.91 8.55 -10.09
CA ALA A 112 14.57 7.99 -10.00
C ALA A 112 13.82 8.19 -11.33
N THR A 113 13.05 7.18 -11.76
CA THR A 113 12.21 7.23 -12.96
C THR A 113 10.77 6.85 -12.65
N ALA A 114 9.84 7.21 -13.54
CA ALA A 114 8.40 7.01 -13.31
C ALA A 114 7.97 5.53 -13.37
N ASP A 115 8.68 4.72 -14.16
CA ASP A 115 8.46 3.29 -14.33
C ASP A 115 9.05 2.43 -13.20
N MET A 116 9.74 3.03 -12.22
CA MET A 116 10.28 2.26 -11.10
C MET A 116 9.19 1.70 -10.20
N HIS A 117 9.32 0.43 -9.84
CA HIS A 117 8.43 -0.27 -8.93
C HIS A 117 8.81 -0.04 -7.47
N PHE A 118 7.78 0.03 -6.63
CA PHE A 118 7.86 0.16 -5.18
C PHE A 118 6.73 -0.64 -4.53
N ARG A 119 6.74 -0.75 -3.20
CA ARG A 119 5.71 -1.51 -2.46
C ARG A 119 4.40 -0.74 -2.38
N ALA A 120 3.30 -1.38 -2.77
CA ALA A 120 1.97 -0.78 -2.73
C ALA A 120 1.34 -0.79 -1.32
N GLY A 121 1.81 -1.65 -0.41
CA GLY A 121 1.37 -1.70 0.99
C GLY A 121 -0.15 -1.78 1.15
N SER A 122 -0.71 -0.91 2.00
CA SER A 122 -2.15 -0.81 2.30
C SER A 122 -3.05 -0.50 1.09
N VAL A 123 -2.52 -0.23 -0.10
CA VAL A 123 -3.33 -0.20 -1.33
C VAL A 123 -3.98 -1.56 -1.59
N ALA A 124 -3.30 -2.66 -1.26
CA ALA A 124 -3.86 -4.00 -1.43
C ALA A 124 -5.09 -4.28 -0.53
N ILE A 125 -5.22 -3.57 0.60
CA ILE A 125 -6.40 -3.64 1.46
C ILE A 125 -7.64 -3.13 0.73
N VAL A 126 -7.48 -2.10 -0.09
CA VAL A 126 -8.55 -1.55 -0.93
C VAL A 126 -9.06 -2.62 -1.90
N TYR A 127 -8.14 -3.37 -2.52
CA TYR A 127 -8.47 -4.43 -3.48
C TYR A 127 -9.19 -5.61 -2.81
N MET A 128 -8.74 -6.01 -1.61
CA MET A 128 -9.47 -6.99 -0.81
C MET A 128 -10.88 -6.50 -0.44
N GLY A 129 -11.02 -5.20 -0.14
CA GLY A 129 -12.30 -4.56 0.11
C GLY A 129 -13.27 -4.69 -1.07
N ILE A 130 -12.81 -4.34 -2.27
CA ILE A 130 -13.60 -4.45 -3.51
C ILE A 130 -13.91 -5.91 -3.83
N ALA A 131 -12.94 -6.81 -3.72
CA ALA A 131 -13.14 -8.24 -3.97
C ALA A 131 -14.22 -8.84 -3.03
N ALA A 132 -14.22 -8.47 -1.75
CA ALA A 132 -15.27 -8.90 -0.83
C ALA A 132 -16.66 -8.43 -1.27
N LEU A 133 -16.77 -7.17 -1.69
CA LEU A 133 -18.02 -6.59 -2.15
C LEU A 133 -18.50 -7.21 -3.46
N GLN A 134 -17.60 -7.51 -4.40
CA GLN A 134 -17.95 -8.24 -5.63
C GLN A 134 -18.42 -9.67 -5.32
N LEU A 135 -17.79 -10.37 -4.38
CA LEU A 135 -18.25 -11.69 -3.95
C LEU A 135 -19.63 -11.65 -3.26
N VAL A 136 -19.97 -10.53 -2.60
CA VAL A 136 -21.31 -10.28 -2.06
C VAL A 136 -22.32 -10.00 -3.18
N GLU A 137 -21.94 -9.23 -4.20
CA GLU A 137 -22.77 -9.02 -5.40
C GLU A 137 -23.07 -10.32 -6.14
N ASP A 138 -22.08 -11.21 -6.23
CA ASP A 138 -22.21 -12.57 -6.78
C ASP A 138 -23.08 -13.51 -5.91
N GLY A 139 -23.50 -13.07 -4.71
CA GLY A 139 -24.26 -13.88 -3.76
C GLY A 139 -23.46 -15.01 -3.11
N LYS A 140 -22.12 -14.98 -3.18
CA LYS A 140 -21.24 -16.01 -2.58
C LYS A 140 -21.06 -15.83 -1.08
N ALA A 141 -21.29 -14.63 -0.57
CA ALA A 141 -21.22 -14.28 0.85
C ALA A 141 -22.19 -13.14 1.17
N ALA A 142 -22.53 -12.97 2.44
CA ALA A 142 -23.12 -11.74 2.95
C ALA A 142 -22.11 -10.99 3.84
N LEU A 143 -22.18 -9.66 3.88
CA LEU A 143 -21.31 -8.86 4.76
C LEU A 143 -21.52 -9.20 6.23
N ASP A 144 -22.74 -9.56 6.62
CA ASP A 144 -23.08 -9.87 8.01
C ASP A 144 -22.91 -11.36 8.36
N ASP A 145 -22.37 -12.16 7.44
CA ASP A 145 -21.99 -13.53 7.74
C ASP A 145 -20.84 -13.56 8.76
N PRO A 146 -20.91 -14.43 9.79
CA PRO A 146 -19.78 -14.65 10.69
C PRO A 146 -18.64 -15.34 9.93
N ILE A 147 -17.40 -14.97 10.25
CA ILE A 147 -16.23 -15.50 9.55
C ILE A 147 -16.01 -16.99 9.84
N SER A 148 -16.63 -17.55 10.88
CA SER A 148 -16.61 -18.99 11.20
C SER A 148 -17.10 -19.89 10.07
N ARG A 149 -17.87 -19.37 9.11
CA ARG A 149 -18.26 -20.09 7.88
C ARG A 149 -17.05 -20.50 7.03
N TRP A 150 -15.96 -19.74 7.10
CA TRP A 150 -14.77 -19.93 6.28
C TRP A 150 -13.51 -20.19 7.11
N LEU A 151 -13.46 -19.61 8.31
CA LEU A 151 -12.33 -19.62 9.24
C LEU A 151 -12.82 -20.03 10.64
N PRO A 152 -13.31 -21.27 10.84
CA PRO A 152 -13.91 -21.70 12.11
C PRO A 152 -12.96 -21.64 13.30
N ASP A 153 -11.65 -21.79 13.05
CA ASP A 153 -10.60 -21.79 14.07
C ASP A 153 -10.02 -20.39 14.33
N ALA A 154 -10.48 -19.36 13.62
CA ALA A 154 -10.02 -17.99 13.83
C ALA A 154 -10.51 -17.44 15.20
N PRO A 155 -9.75 -16.53 15.82
CA PRO A 155 -10.17 -15.92 17.08
C PRO A 155 -11.50 -15.18 16.94
N HIS A 156 -12.46 -15.47 17.81
CA HIS A 156 -13.80 -14.86 17.81
C HIS A 156 -14.57 -15.02 16.49
N ALA A 157 -14.33 -16.12 15.77
CA ALA A 157 -14.89 -16.34 14.43
C ALA A 157 -16.42 -16.37 14.37
N ASP A 158 -17.07 -16.74 15.47
CA ASP A 158 -18.54 -16.76 15.63
C ASP A 158 -19.14 -15.36 15.84
N LYS A 159 -18.33 -14.37 16.23
CA LYS A 159 -18.76 -12.99 16.51
C LYS A 159 -18.33 -11.99 15.45
N ILE A 160 -17.14 -12.17 14.87
CA ILE A 160 -16.60 -11.26 13.86
C ILE A 160 -17.24 -11.60 12.51
N THR A 161 -17.73 -10.58 11.80
CA THR A 161 -18.33 -10.73 10.46
C THR A 161 -17.40 -10.23 9.35
N LEU A 162 -17.72 -10.60 8.10
CA LEU A 162 -17.00 -10.10 6.92
C LEU A 162 -17.05 -8.56 6.81
N ARG A 163 -18.16 -7.93 7.24
CA ARG A 163 -18.32 -6.48 7.36
C ARG A 163 -17.27 -5.90 8.28
N MET A 164 -17.12 -6.49 9.47
CA MET A 164 -16.25 -5.98 10.52
C MET A 164 -14.78 -6.06 10.14
N LEU A 165 -14.39 -7.07 9.37
CA LEU A 165 -13.02 -7.18 8.86
C LEU A 165 -12.69 -6.01 7.92
N GLY A 166 -13.45 -5.83 6.83
CA GLY A 166 -13.15 -4.75 5.88
C GLY A 166 -13.42 -3.33 6.41
N ALA A 167 -14.32 -3.17 7.38
CA ALA A 167 -14.58 -1.89 8.07
C ALA A 167 -13.64 -1.60 9.25
N SER A 168 -12.82 -2.60 9.64
CA SER A 168 -11.99 -2.58 10.85
C SER A 168 -12.74 -2.26 12.15
N THR A 169 -13.85 -2.97 12.39
CA THR A 169 -14.68 -2.84 13.60
C THR A 169 -14.75 -4.12 14.43
N SER A 170 -13.80 -5.05 14.24
CA SER A 170 -13.77 -6.34 14.98
C SER A 170 -13.39 -6.21 16.46
N GLY A 171 -12.74 -5.10 16.86
CA GLY A 171 -12.14 -4.94 18.18
C GLY A 171 -10.77 -5.62 18.34
N LEU A 172 -10.26 -6.33 17.33
CA LEU A 172 -8.91 -6.90 17.37
C LEU A 172 -7.87 -5.80 17.54
N ARG A 173 -6.89 -6.01 18.42
CA ARG A 173 -5.76 -5.08 18.56
C ARG A 173 -4.87 -5.17 17.34
N ASP A 174 -4.27 -4.07 16.95
CA ASP A 174 -3.27 -4.08 15.88
C ASP A 174 -1.96 -4.69 16.38
N TYR A 175 -1.39 -5.65 15.64
CA TYR A 175 -0.11 -6.27 16.01
C TYR A 175 1.09 -5.39 15.65
N VAL A 176 0.95 -4.48 14.67
CA VAL A 176 2.06 -3.64 14.21
C VAL A 176 2.66 -2.75 15.31
N PRO A 177 1.87 -2.07 16.17
CA PRO A 177 2.44 -1.31 17.28
C PRO A 177 2.81 -2.17 18.50
N ASP A 178 2.64 -3.50 18.46
CA ASP A 178 2.98 -4.37 19.59
C ASP A 178 4.51 -4.36 19.81
N PRO A 179 5.00 -4.04 21.03
CA PRO A 179 6.43 -3.95 21.29
C PRO A 179 7.21 -5.24 21.01
N LYS A 180 6.60 -6.43 21.21
CA LYS A 180 7.26 -7.72 20.92
C LYS A 180 7.36 -7.95 19.43
N PHE A 181 6.32 -7.59 18.67
CA PHE A 181 6.34 -7.65 17.22
C PHE A 181 7.44 -6.74 16.66
N LEU A 182 7.48 -5.46 17.05
CA LEU A 182 8.49 -4.51 16.59
C LEU A 182 9.92 -4.98 16.93
N ALA A 183 10.14 -5.46 18.16
CA ALA A 183 11.45 -6.00 18.54
C ALA A 183 11.88 -7.18 17.65
N ALA A 184 10.96 -8.09 17.32
CA ALA A 184 11.23 -9.23 16.44
C ALA A 184 11.45 -8.79 14.98
N LEU A 185 10.63 -7.88 14.47
CA LEU A 185 10.72 -7.33 13.11
C LEU A 185 12.08 -6.66 12.87
N TYR A 186 12.55 -5.82 13.81
CA TYR A 186 13.82 -5.11 13.65
C TYR A 186 15.05 -5.95 14.01
N ALA A 187 14.89 -7.04 14.77
CA ALA A 187 15.95 -8.01 14.97
C ALA A 187 16.26 -8.76 13.67
N ASP A 188 15.22 -9.17 12.94
CA ASP A 188 15.32 -9.88 11.65
C ASP A 188 14.30 -9.34 10.62
N PRO A 189 14.63 -8.27 9.89
CA PRO A 189 13.72 -7.67 8.91
C PRO A 189 13.52 -8.52 7.65
N PHE A 190 14.24 -9.65 7.50
CA PHE A 190 14.11 -10.56 6.37
C PHE A 190 13.17 -11.75 6.68
N ARG A 191 12.74 -11.89 7.93
CA ARG A 191 11.83 -12.94 8.38
C ARG A 191 10.56 -12.99 7.54
N GLN A 192 10.18 -14.19 7.10
CA GLN A 192 8.86 -14.47 6.57
C GLN A 192 7.88 -14.68 7.72
N TRP A 193 6.79 -13.93 7.74
CA TRP A 193 5.70 -14.04 8.70
C TRP A 193 4.55 -14.86 8.12
N THR A 194 3.95 -15.71 8.94
CA THR A 194 2.73 -16.44 8.60
C THR A 194 1.49 -15.71 9.10
N PRO A 195 0.33 -15.88 8.44
CA PRO A 195 -0.94 -15.33 8.92
C PRO A 195 -1.25 -15.65 10.39
N ASP A 196 -1.03 -16.91 10.79
CA ASP A 196 -1.34 -17.39 12.13
C ASP A 196 -0.44 -16.74 13.19
N GLU A 197 0.84 -16.50 12.89
CA GLU A 197 1.73 -15.74 13.78
C GLU A 197 1.24 -14.31 13.99
N LEU A 198 0.87 -13.61 12.90
CA LEU A 198 0.43 -12.22 12.95
C LEU A 198 -0.90 -12.07 13.69
N VAL A 199 -1.89 -12.89 13.34
CA VAL A 199 -3.21 -12.93 14.01
C VAL A 199 -3.05 -13.37 15.47
N GLY A 200 -2.15 -14.32 15.74
CA GLY A 200 -1.84 -14.79 17.09
C GLY A 200 -1.32 -13.69 18.01
N ILE A 201 -0.53 -12.73 17.51
CA ILE A 201 -0.08 -11.57 18.29
C ILE A 201 -1.27 -10.71 18.71
N SER A 202 -2.19 -10.42 17.79
CA SER A 202 -3.41 -9.67 18.10
C SER A 202 -4.32 -10.43 19.07
N ALA A 203 -4.49 -11.74 18.86
CA ALA A 203 -5.36 -12.61 19.67
C ALA A 203 -4.81 -12.91 21.07
N ALA A 204 -3.52 -12.67 21.31
CA ALA A 204 -2.92 -12.77 22.65
C ALA A 204 -3.40 -11.66 23.60
N HIS A 205 -4.11 -10.66 23.09
CA HIS A 205 -4.72 -9.57 23.86
C HIS A 205 -6.24 -9.66 23.82
N PRO A 206 -6.95 -9.20 24.87
CA PRO A 206 -8.39 -9.05 24.79
C PRO A 206 -8.76 -7.99 23.74
N LEU A 207 -9.93 -8.17 23.10
CA LEU A 207 -10.51 -7.17 22.21
C LEU A 207 -10.60 -5.81 22.91
N TRP A 208 -10.45 -4.72 22.15
CA TRP A 208 -10.68 -3.37 22.66
C TRP A 208 -12.12 -3.13 23.06
N TYR A 209 -13.05 -3.78 22.36
CA TYR A 209 -14.50 -3.63 22.49
C TYR A 209 -15.20 -4.84 21.85
N GLU A 210 -16.49 -5.03 22.14
CA GLU A 210 -17.28 -6.09 21.48
C GLU A 210 -17.36 -5.84 19.96
N PRO A 211 -17.21 -6.86 19.11
CA PRO A 211 -17.23 -6.69 17.65
C PRO A 211 -18.43 -5.85 17.15
N GLY A 212 -18.15 -4.84 16.33
CA GLY A 212 -19.12 -3.90 15.77
C GLY A 212 -19.52 -2.72 16.67
N SER A 213 -19.15 -2.72 17.96
CA SER A 213 -19.62 -1.68 18.90
C SER A 213 -18.78 -0.38 18.89
N SER A 214 -17.58 -0.40 18.32
CA SER A 214 -16.70 0.76 18.19
C SER A 214 -15.78 0.58 16.98
N TRP A 215 -14.76 1.42 16.86
CA TRP A 215 -13.82 1.39 15.74
C TRP A 215 -12.38 1.51 16.22
N SER A 216 -11.49 0.72 15.60
CA SER A 216 -10.03 0.81 15.72
C SER A 216 -9.40 0.08 14.55
N TYR A 217 -8.43 0.71 13.90
CA TYR A 217 -7.67 0.04 12.84
C TYR A 217 -6.90 -1.18 13.38
N SER A 218 -6.87 -2.28 12.62
CA SER A 218 -6.00 -3.43 12.90
C SER A 218 -5.62 -4.18 11.64
N HIS A 219 -4.33 -4.45 11.46
CA HIS A 219 -3.84 -5.24 10.33
C HIS A 219 -4.33 -6.69 10.36
N ALA A 220 -4.63 -7.24 11.55
CA ALA A 220 -5.17 -8.60 11.69
C ALA A 220 -6.51 -8.76 10.98
N ASN A 221 -7.30 -7.68 10.87
CA ASN A 221 -8.55 -7.71 10.12
C ASN A 221 -8.33 -8.06 8.65
N PHE A 222 -7.26 -7.52 8.05
CA PHE A 222 -6.98 -7.69 6.63
C PHE A 222 -6.25 -8.99 6.33
N VAL A 223 -5.48 -9.52 7.30
CA VAL A 223 -4.97 -10.89 7.25
C VAL A 223 -6.13 -11.89 7.21
N LEU A 224 -7.08 -11.76 8.13
CA LEU A 224 -8.29 -12.60 8.17
C LEU A 224 -9.19 -12.39 6.96
N LEU A 225 -9.33 -11.16 6.46
CA LEU A 225 -10.13 -10.86 5.27
C LEU A 225 -9.55 -11.59 4.06
N GLY A 226 -8.24 -11.50 3.83
CA GLY A 226 -7.59 -12.22 2.73
C GLY A 226 -7.77 -13.74 2.82
N GLN A 227 -7.63 -14.32 4.01
CA GLN A 227 -7.89 -15.74 4.23
C GLN A 227 -9.36 -16.11 3.94
N ALA A 228 -10.32 -15.29 4.38
CA ALA A 228 -11.74 -15.52 4.10
C ALA A 228 -12.04 -15.42 2.60
N LEU A 229 -11.49 -14.42 1.90
CA LEU A 229 -11.69 -14.23 0.46
C LEU A 229 -11.18 -15.41 -0.35
N GLU A 230 -10.02 -15.96 0.00
CA GLU A 230 -9.49 -17.18 -0.63
C GLU A 230 -10.47 -18.36 -0.49
N LYS A 231 -11.08 -18.53 0.69
CA LYS A 231 -12.08 -19.59 0.93
C LYS A 231 -13.41 -19.33 0.22
N ILE A 232 -13.88 -18.09 0.20
CA ILE A 232 -15.13 -17.70 -0.47
C ILE A 232 -14.99 -17.90 -1.99
N ALA A 233 -13.86 -17.47 -2.56
CA ALA A 233 -13.62 -17.55 -4.00
C ALA A 233 -13.18 -18.95 -4.46
N GLY A 234 -12.66 -19.78 -3.55
CA GLY A 234 -12.13 -21.11 -3.88
C GLY A 234 -10.83 -21.07 -4.69
N MET A 235 -10.09 -19.96 -4.64
CA MET A 235 -8.82 -19.77 -5.36
C MET A 235 -7.88 -18.85 -4.58
N PRO A 236 -6.54 -18.92 -4.82
CA PRO A 236 -5.58 -18.10 -4.10
C PRO A 236 -5.90 -16.61 -4.17
N LEU A 237 -5.71 -15.87 -3.07
CA LEU A 237 -6.03 -14.43 -3.01
C LEU A 237 -5.38 -13.62 -4.13
N ALA A 238 -4.14 -13.94 -4.52
CA ALA A 238 -3.46 -13.27 -5.63
C ALA A 238 -4.26 -13.38 -6.95
N LYS A 239 -4.90 -14.53 -7.20
CA LYS A 239 -5.76 -14.74 -8.38
C LYS A 239 -7.09 -14.01 -8.26
N VAL A 240 -7.65 -13.91 -7.06
CA VAL A 240 -8.83 -13.08 -6.81
C VAL A 240 -8.53 -11.63 -7.18
N ILE A 241 -7.45 -11.05 -6.63
CA ILE A 241 -7.05 -9.67 -6.91
C ILE A 241 -6.74 -9.46 -8.40
N GLU A 242 -6.04 -10.40 -9.04
CA GLU A 242 -5.72 -10.34 -10.46
C GLU A 242 -6.99 -10.30 -11.33
N GLN A 243 -7.91 -11.24 -11.12
CA GLN A 243 -9.08 -11.39 -11.99
C GLN A 243 -10.15 -10.34 -11.75
N GLN A 244 -10.31 -9.89 -10.51
CA GLN A 244 -11.39 -9.01 -10.12
C GLN A 244 -11.01 -7.53 -10.17
N ILE A 245 -9.72 -7.23 -9.97
CA ILE A 245 -9.25 -5.88 -9.71
C ILE A 245 -8.16 -5.46 -10.70
N THR A 246 -6.96 -6.03 -10.63
CA THR A 246 -5.83 -5.50 -11.39
C THR A 246 -5.99 -5.74 -12.89
N GLY A 247 -6.54 -6.88 -13.31
CA GLY A 247 -6.88 -7.15 -14.71
C GLY A 247 -7.93 -6.18 -15.26
N PRO A 248 -9.15 -6.12 -14.69
CA PRO A 248 -10.20 -5.21 -15.15
C PRO A 248 -9.82 -3.72 -15.11
N ALA A 249 -9.04 -3.29 -14.11
CA ALA A 249 -8.55 -1.92 -14.00
C ALA A 249 -7.27 -1.66 -14.82
N GLY A 250 -6.74 -2.65 -15.54
CA GLY A 250 -5.53 -2.50 -16.38
C GLY A 250 -4.29 -2.10 -15.59
N LEU A 251 -4.05 -2.73 -14.44
CA LEU A 251 -2.93 -2.49 -13.54
C LEU A 251 -1.80 -3.52 -13.77
N ASP A 252 -1.25 -3.51 -14.98
CA ASP A 252 -0.32 -4.54 -15.47
C ASP A 252 1.02 -4.59 -14.72
N ASN A 253 1.38 -3.52 -14.00
CA ASN A 253 2.60 -3.41 -13.20
C ASN A 253 2.31 -3.54 -11.70
N THR A 254 1.09 -3.93 -11.33
CA THR A 254 0.67 -4.16 -9.95
C THR A 254 0.56 -5.65 -9.68
N VAL A 255 1.62 -6.20 -9.10
CA VAL A 255 1.81 -7.66 -9.02
C VAL A 255 2.08 -8.09 -7.58
N ASN A 256 1.58 -9.28 -7.22
CA ASN A 256 1.93 -9.92 -5.95
C ASN A 256 3.28 -10.61 -6.08
N SER A 257 4.24 -10.23 -5.23
CA SER A 257 5.52 -10.93 -5.16
C SER A 257 5.59 -11.92 -4.00
N PHE A 258 4.76 -11.77 -2.96
CA PHE A 258 4.73 -12.51 -1.66
C PHE A 258 6.10 -12.78 -0.99
N THR A 259 7.14 -12.18 -1.54
CA THR A 259 8.54 -12.30 -1.20
C THR A 259 9.11 -10.88 -1.10
N PRO A 260 10.34 -10.71 -0.62
CA PRO A 260 10.95 -9.39 -0.64
C PRO A 260 11.22 -8.85 -2.04
N GLN A 261 11.11 -9.67 -3.10
CA GLN A 261 11.40 -9.28 -4.47
C GLN A 261 10.51 -8.12 -4.95
N ILE A 262 11.14 -7.20 -5.68
CA ILE A 262 10.49 -6.12 -6.43
C ILE A 262 10.95 -6.25 -7.89
N GLU A 263 10.02 -6.08 -8.82
CA GLU A 263 10.33 -6.08 -10.26
C GLU A 263 11.21 -4.87 -10.63
N ALA A 264 12.11 -5.06 -11.58
CA ALA A 264 12.97 -3.98 -12.05
C ALA A 264 12.26 -3.13 -13.13
N PRO A 265 12.54 -1.82 -13.22
CA PRO A 265 13.49 -1.06 -12.40
C PRO A 265 12.94 -0.77 -10.99
N VAL A 266 13.79 -0.80 -9.96
CA VAL A 266 13.35 -0.67 -8.56
C VAL A 266 13.55 0.76 -8.04
N LEU A 267 12.55 1.32 -7.38
CA LEU A 267 12.70 2.50 -6.54
C LEU A 267 13.19 2.04 -5.16
N HIS A 268 14.46 2.28 -4.84
CA HIS A 268 15.06 1.80 -3.61
C HIS A 268 14.71 2.68 -2.41
N SER A 269 14.51 2.07 -1.24
CA SER A 269 14.30 2.76 0.03
C SER A 269 15.40 2.48 1.06
N PHE A 270 15.42 3.37 2.04
CA PHE A 270 16.33 3.32 3.16
C PHE A 270 15.57 3.67 4.44
N ASP A 271 15.89 2.97 5.51
CA ASP A 271 15.20 3.05 6.79
C ASP A 271 16.19 3.26 7.94
N ALA A 272 15.77 3.96 9.00
CA ALA A 272 16.62 4.26 10.15
C ALA A 272 16.10 3.66 11.48
N GLU A 273 15.01 2.89 11.48
CA GLU A 273 14.32 2.41 12.67
C GLU A 273 15.17 1.40 13.46
N ARG A 274 16.13 0.74 12.81
CA ARG A 274 17.15 -0.14 13.45
C ARG A 274 18.31 0.63 14.10
N GLY A 275 18.23 1.96 14.17
CA GLY A 275 19.25 2.83 14.75
C GLY A 275 20.41 3.17 13.81
N LYS A 276 20.36 2.69 12.57
CA LYS A 276 21.27 3.06 11.47
C LYS A 276 20.45 3.26 10.22
N TYR A 277 20.79 4.28 9.42
CA TYR A 277 20.21 4.48 8.11
C TYR A 277 20.79 3.44 7.14
N GLU A 278 19.97 2.50 6.69
CA GLU A 278 20.38 1.37 5.86
C GLU A 278 19.38 1.07 4.75
N GLU A 279 19.83 0.36 3.73
CA GLU A 279 19.00 -0.07 2.61
C GLU A 279 17.93 -1.06 3.10
N SER A 280 16.67 -0.79 2.75
CA SER A 280 15.50 -1.52 3.25
C SER A 280 14.57 -2.02 2.16
N THR A 281 14.93 -1.85 0.88
CA THR A 281 14.13 -2.22 -0.29
C THR A 281 13.68 -3.67 -0.22
N PHE A 282 14.60 -4.57 0.12
CA PHE A 282 14.37 -6.02 0.16
C PHE A 282 14.14 -6.55 1.58
N TRP A 283 13.73 -5.70 2.52
CA TRP A 283 13.13 -6.20 3.77
C TRP A 283 11.82 -6.91 3.47
N ASN A 284 11.52 -7.95 4.24
CA ASN A 284 10.40 -8.84 3.96
C ASN A 284 9.07 -8.18 4.36
N PRO A 285 8.16 -7.93 3.40
CA PRO A 285 6.88 -7.24 3.65
C PRO A 285 5.76 -8.18 4.13
N SER A 286 6.03 -9.48 4.33
CA SER A 286 4.99 -10.49 4.62
C SER A 286 4.15 -10.21 5.87
N TRP A 287 4.63 -9.36 6.77
CA TRP A 287 3.90 -8.92 7.95
C TRP A 287 2.81 -7.87 7.66
N THR A 288 2.81 -7.24 6.48
CA THR A 288 1.97 -6.07 6.21
C THR A 288 0.50 -6.40 5.98
N THR A 289 0.20 -7.59 5.44
CA THR A 289 -1.17 -8.01 5.08
C THR A 289 -1.24 -9.51 4.74
N ALA A 290 -2.38 -9.98 4.23
CA ALA A 290 -2.59 -11.37 3.83
C ALA A 290 -1.66 -11.84 2.68
N PRO A 291 -1.25 -13.12 2.67
CA PRO A 291 -0.61 -13.75 1.51
C PRO A 291 -1.43 -13.56 0.23
N GLY A 292 -0.77 -13.17 -0.85
CA GLY A 292 -1.42 -12.83 -2.13
C GLY A 292 -1.82 -11.36 -2.27
N ALA A 293 -1.79 -10.58 -1.20
CA ALA A 293 -2.01 -9.12 -1.20
C ALA A 293 -0.73 -8.32 -0.89
N VAL A 294 0.44 -8.96 -0.97
CA VAL A 294 1.74 -8.29 -0.82
C VAL A 294 2.20 -7.82 -2.20
N LEU A 295 1.82 -6.58 -2.54
CA LEU A 295 1.93 -6.07 -3.90
C LEU A 295 3.08 -5.07 -4.08
N THR A 296 3.69 -5.11 -5.26
CA THR A 296 4.51 -4.03 -5.82
C THR A 296 3.75 -3.35 -6.95
N THR A 297 4.02 -2.08 -7.18
CA THR A 297 3.39 -1.27 -8.23
C THR A 297 4.36 -0.19 -8.71
N HIS A 298 4.00 0.50 -9.80
CA HIS A 298 4.64 1.75 -10.22
C HIS A 298 3.64 2.90 -10.19
N ILE A 299 4.10 4.13 -10.41
CA ILE A 299 3.26 5.31 -10.18
C ILE A 299 2.05 5.42 -11.12
N CYS A 300 2.16 4.95 -12.36
CA CYS A 300 1.08 5.06 -13.33
C CYS A 300 -0.11 4.17 -12.98
N ASP A 301 0.17 2.94 -12.53
CA ASP A 301 -0.86 2.03 -12.03
C ASP A 301 -1.43 2.51 -10.72
N LEU A 302 -0.62 3.09 -9.83
CA LEU A 302 -1.14 3.66 -8.58
C LEU A 302 -2.15 4.78 -8.86
N ALA A 303 -1.91 5.62 -9.86
CA ALA A 303 -2.88 6.65 -10.30
C ALA A 303 -4.13 6.04 -10.95
N ARG A 304 -3.98 5.04 -11.82
CA ARG A 304 -5.12 4.34 -12.43
C ARG A 304 -5.97 3.61 -11.40
N SER A 305 -5.32 3.00 -10.40
CA SER A 305 -5.96 2.39 -9.23
C SER A 305 -6.74 3.43 -8.43
N ALA A 306 -6.20 4.63 -8.23
CA ALA A 306 -6.93 5.72 -7.58
C ALA A 306 -8.25 6.04 -8.31
N GLU A 307 -8.21 6.14 -9.65
CA GLU A 307 -9.39 6.39 -10.48
C GLU A 307 -10.41 5.24 -10.41
N ALA A 308 -9.96 4.00 -10.58
CA ALA A 308 -10.83 2.82 -10.58
C ALA A 308 -11.54 2.60 -9.23
N VAL A 309 -10.78 2.70 -8.14
CA VAL A 309 -11.30 2.62 -6.77
C VAL A 309 -12.24 3.80 -6.52
N GLY A 310 -11.75 5.01 -6.79
CA GLY A 310 -12.40 6.24 -6.37
C GLY A 310 -13.66 6.56 -7.18
N SER A 311 -13.76 6.13 -8.43
CA SER A 311 -14.96 6.26 -9.25
C SER A 311 -16.03 5.21 -8.92
N GLY A 312 -15.64 4.10 -8.29
CA GLY A 312 -16.52 2.97 -8.02
C GLY A 312 -16.82 2.11 -9.25
N GLU A 313 -16.07 2.23 -10.34
CA GLU A 313 -16.34 1.52 -11.60
C GLU A 313 -16.27 -0.01 -11.49
N LEU A 314 -15.58 -0.51 -10.47
CA LEU A 314 -15.43 -1.94 -10.17
C LEU A 314 -16.58 -2.50 -9.31
N LEU A 315 -17.56 -1.69 -8.93
CA LEU A 315 -18.64 -2.07 -8.00
C LEU A 315 -20.00 -1.62 -8.53
N SER A 316 -21.08 -2.30 -8.09
CA SER A 316 -22.42 -1.75 -8.23
C SER A 316 -22.56 -0.44 -7.42
N PRO A 317 -23.51 0.45 -7.79
CA PRO A 317 -23.76 1.66 -7.02
C PRO A 317 -24.12 1.41 -5.55
N GLN A 318 -24.71 0.24 -5.23
CA GLN A 318 -25.02 -0.12 -3.86
C GLN A 318 -23.76 -0.50 -3.07
N SER A 319 -22.92 -1.36 -3.63
CA SER A 319 -21.67 -1.76 -2.97
C SER A 319 -20.67 -0.62 -2.89
N TYR A 320 -20.62 0.27 -3.87
CA TYR A 320 -19.78 1.46 -3.80
C TYR A 320 -20.18 2.36 -2.62
N LYS A 321 -21.48 2.53 -2.34
CA LYS A 321 -21.92 3.24 -1.12
C LYS A 321 -21.43 2.55 0.15
N VAL A 322 -21.44 1.21 0.19
CA VAL A 322 -20.90 0.44 1.31
C VAL A 322 -19.38 0.59 1.40
N GLN A 323 -18.67 0.67 0.28
CA GLN A 323 -17.24 0.93 0.27
C GLN A 323 -16.91 2.28 0.93
N LEU A 324 -17.70 3.31 0.64
CA LEU A 324 -17.49 4.63 1.22
C LEU A 324 -17.89 4.71 2.69
N ASP A 325 -18.97 4.03 3.09
CA ASP A 325 -19.41 3.98 4.48
C ASP A 325 -20.11 2.64 4.78
N PRO A 326 -19.42 1.67 5.40
CA PRO A 326 -20.02 0.41 5.79
C PRO A 326 -20.76 0.48 7.14
N GLY A 327 -21.00 1.69 7.67
CA GLY A 327 -21.60 1.96 8.97
C GLY A 327 -20.58 2.36 10.04
N THR A 328 -19.44 2.96 9.65
CA THR A 328 -18.38 3.33 10.59
C THR A 328 -18.56 4.72 11.17
N VAL A 329 -19.24 5.63 10.43
CA VAL A 329 -19.47 6.99 10.90
C VAL A 329 -20.23 6.97 12.23
N GLY A 330 -19.66 7.65 13.23
CA GLY A 330 -20.21 7.65 14.57
C GLY A 330 -19.80 6.46 15.45
N LEU A 331 -18.87 5.62 15.02
CA LEU A 331 -18.15 4.68 15.89
C LEU A 331 -16.86 5.32 16.44
N GLY A 332 -16.23 4.68 17.44
CA GLY A 332 -15.05 5.21 18.12
C GLY A 332 -15.37 6.33 19.12
N GLY A 333 -14.33 6.93 19.69
CA GLY A 333 -14.40 7.94 20.76
C GLY A 333 -14.17 7.32 22.14
N ASN A 334 -15.08 7.56 23.08
CA ASN A 334 -15.01 7.13 24.49
C ASN A 334 -15.15 5.60 24.66
N THR A 335 -14.23 4.84 24.08
CA THR A 335 -14.17 3.39 24.17
C THR A 335 -13.38 2.99 25.43
N PRO A 336 -14.01 2.40 26.45
CA PRO A 336 -13.32 2.08 27.69
C PRO A 336 -12.10 1.19 27.48
N GLY A 337 -10.95 1.56 28.06
CA GLY A 337 -9.71 0.79 27.97
C GLY A 337 -8.95 0.94 26.63
N CYS A 338 -9.57 1.45 25.57
CA CYS A 338 -8.89 1.71 24.31
C CYS A 338 -8.31 3.13 24.28
N PRO A 339 -7.02 3.32 23.94
CA PRO A 339 -6.45 4.65 23.81
C PRO A 339 -7.19 5.50 22.77
N ALA A 340 -7.43 6.79 23.08
CA ALA A 340 -8.16 7.70 22.20
C ALA A 340 -7.52 7.88 20.81
N ARG A 341 -6.21 7.65 20.69
CA ARG A 341 -5.48 7.65 19.42
C ARG A 341 -5.83 6.46 18.51
N ASP A 342 -6.23 5.33 19.11
CA ASP A 342 -6.48 4.07 18.41
C ASP A 342 -7.98 3.94 18.13
N CYS A 343 -8.82 4.22 19.13
CA CYS A 343 -10.28 4.26 19.01
C CYS A 343 -10.80 5.69 18.84
N PHE A 344 -10.27 6.45 17.88
CA PHE A 344 -10.75 7.80 17.62
C PHE A 344 -12.13 7.82 16.96
N ARG A 345 -12.88 8.90 17.16
CA ARG A 345 -14.22 9.08 16.61
C ARG A 345 -14.18 9.14 15.08
N GLN A 346 -14.94 8.27 14.42
CA GLN A 346 -15.18 8.34 12.98
C GLN A 346 -16.20 9.44 12.68
N LEU A 347 -15.84 10.39 11.82
CA LEU A 347 -16.64 11.56 11.48
C LEU A 347 -17.07 11.47 10.00
N PRO A 348 -18.19 12.10 9.59
CA PRO A 348 -18.57 12.15 8.17
C PRO A 348 -17.48 12.71 7.25
N ALA A 349 -16.63 13.59 7.77
CA ALA A 349 -15.53 14.23 7.06
C ALA A 349 -14.21 13.42 7.11
N LEU A 350 -14.11 12.42 7.98
CA LEU A 350 -12.94 11.56 8.12
C LEU A 350 -13.36 10.25 8.79
N HIS A 351 -13.44 9.20 8.00
CA HIS A 351 -13.74 7.86 8.48
C HIS A 351 -13.09 6.79 7.62
N PHE A 352 -13.00 5.58 8.17
CA PHE A 352 -12.60 4.40 7.43
C PHE A 352 -13.83 3.79 6.76
N GLY A 353 -13.79 3.67 5.44
CA GLY A 353 -14.77 2.93 4.66
C GLY A 353 -14.51 1.41 4.72
N TYR A 354 -14.95 0.68 3.70
CA TYR A 354 -14.61 -0.73 3.54
C TYR A 354 -13.27 -0.86 2.81
N GLY A 355 -12.17 -0.89 3.58
CA GLY A 355 -10.80 -0.98 3.08
C GLY A 355 -10.21 0.32 2.53
N VAL A 356 -10.92 1.45 2.66
CA VAL A 356 -10.48 2.78 2.17
C VAL A 356 -10.55 3.82 3.29
N ILE A 357 -9.79 4.91 3.15
CA ILE A 357 -9.98 6.10 3.97
C ILE A 357 -10.83 7.09 3.17
N VAL A 358 -11.92 7.56 3.77
CA VAL A 358 -12.74 8.64 3.22
C VAL A 358 -12.46 9.91 4.02
N GLN A 359 -12.05 10.97 3.32
CA GLN A 359 -11.67 12.23 3.97
C GLN A 359 -12.04 13.44 3.12
N ASN A 360 -12.95 14.28 3.59
CA ASN A 360 -13.41 15.50 2.90
C ASN A 360 -13.77 15.28 1.42
N GLY A 361 -14.40 14.14 1.12
CA GLY A 361 -14.76 13.74 -0.25
C GLY A 361 -13.69 12.95 -1.01
N TRP A 362 -12.46 12.88 -0.51
CA TRP A 362 -11.40 12.06 -1.07
C TRP A 362 -11.54 10.60 -0.64
N ILE A 363 -11.33 9.69 -1.59
CA ILE A 363 -11.14 8.26 -1.35
C ILE A 363 -9.65 7.99 -1.49
N GLN A 364 -8.99 7.49 -0.43
CA GLN A 364 -7.54 7.34 -0.41
C GLN A 364 -7.05 6.10 0.34
N SER A 365 -5.79 5.72 0.07
CA SER A 365 -4.97 4.81 0.88
C SER A 365 -3.52 5.30 0.85
N ASN A 366 -2.83 5.27 2.00
CA ASN A 366 -1.55 5.93 2.21
C ASN A 366 -0.54 5.04 2.97
N PRO A 367 0.03 4.00 2.32
CA PRO A 367 1.00 3.11 2.96
C PRO A 367 2.28 3.84 3.37
N SER A 368 2.90 3.40 4.48
CA SER A 368 4.20 3.88 4.93
C SER A 368 4.92 2.82 5.76
N PHE A 369 6.08 2.34 5.31
CA PHE A 369 6.93 1.39 6.04
C PHE A 369 8.31 1.24 5.35
N ALA A 370 9.33 0.83 6.11
CA ALA A 370 10.67 0.48 5.59
C ALA A 370 11.23 1.55 4.62
N GLY A 371 11.18 2.82 5.03
CA GLY A 371 11.66 3.94 4.23
C GLY A 371 10.82 4.34 3.01
N TYR A 372 9.70 3.67 2.75
CA TYR A 372 8.74 4.03 1.72
C TYR A 372 7.53 4.75 2.31
N ALA A 373 7.01 5.71 1.57
CA ALA A 373 5.65 6.20 1.73
C ALA A 373 5.01 6.36 0.35
N ALA A 374 3.72 6.03 0.25
CA ALA A 374 2.94 6.31 -0.95
C ALA A 374 1.53 6.77 -0.59
N ILE A 375 0.81 7.25 -1.60
CA ILE A 375 -0.61 7.57 -1.53
C ILE A 375 -1.24 7.40 -2.90
N GLN A 376 -2.42 6.79 -2.93
CA GLN A 376 -3.40 6.96 -3.99
C GLN A 376 -4.58 7.74 -3.42
N ALA A 377 -5.04 8.79 -4.11
CA ALA A 377 -6.18 9.58 -3.69
C ALA A 377 -7.00 10.00 -4.91
N TYR A 378 -8.32 9.90 -4.80
CA TYR A 378 -9.24 10.34 -5.84
C TYR A 378 -10.37 11.19 -5.26
N LEU A 379 -10.66 12.30 -5.92
CA LEU A 379 -11.77 13.20 -5.59
C LEU A 379 -12.84 13.10 -6.69
N PRO A 380 -13.96 12.40 -6.44
CA PRO A 380 -14.98 12.18 -7.47
C PRO A 380 -15.59 13.46 -8.05
N SER A 381 -15.79 14.50 -7.22
CA SER A 381 -16.41 15.76 -7.64
C SER A 381 -15.59 16.53 -8.69
N GLU A 382 -14.28 16.33 -8.70
CA GLU A 382 -13.32 16.99 -9.60
C GLU A 382 -12.70 16.01 -10.60
N ARG A 383 -13.07 14.72 -10.53
CA ARG A 383 -12.46 13.60 -11.28
C ARG A 383 -10.94 13.67 -11.25
N LEU A 384 -10.39 13.98 -10.07
CA LEU A 384 -8.99 14.30 -9.85
C LEU A 384 -8.32 13.13 -9.12
N ALA A 385 -7.30 12.54 -9.72
CA ALA A 385 -6.47 11.51 -9.09
C ALA A 385 -5.08 12.05 -8.79
N ILE A 386 -4.57 11.75 -7.59
CA ILE A 386 -3.23 12.10 -7.14
C ILE A 386 -2.58 10.82 -6.62
N ALA A 387 -1.51 10.39 -7.29
CA ALA A 387 -0.63 9.33 -6.83
C ALA A 387 0.76 9.90 -6.55
N VAL A 388 1.31 9.59 -5.39
CA VAL A 388 2.68 9.97 -5.01
C VAL A 388 3.35 8.80 -4.29
N SER A 389 4.62 8.57 -4.59
CA SER A 389 5.52 7.67 -3.86
C SER A 389 6.80 8.43 -3.53
N THR A 390 7.36 8.16 -2.35
CA THR A 390 8.55 8.84 -1.82
C THR A 390 9.45 7.85 -1.10
N THR A 391 10.75 8.10 -1.16
CA THR A 391 11.74 7.39 -0.35
C THR A 391 12.50 8.38 0.52
N VAL A 392 12.72 7.99 1.77
CA VAL A 392 13.17 8.91 2.82
C VAL A 392 14.69 8.98 2.93
N GLY A 393 15.21 10.18 3.19
CA GLY A 393 16.58 10.41 3.59
C GLY A 393 16.78 10.31 5.11
N PRO A 394 18.02 10.47 5.61
CA PRO A 394 18.37 10.23 7.01
C PRO A 394 17.69 11.14 8.04
N LYS A 395 17.18 12.30 7.63
CA LYS A 395 16.54 13.31 8.48
C LYS A 395 15.06 13.50 8.14
N ALA A 396 14.51 12.65 7.28
CA ALA A 396 13.11 12.73 6.93
C ALA A 396 12.22 12.62 8.18
N PRO A 397 11.05 13.29 8.20
CA PRO A 397 10.10 13.11 9.28
C PRO A 397 9.54 11.68 9.26
N GLY A 398 9.12 11.19 10.42
CA GLY A 398 8.51 9.86 10.54
C GLY A 398 7.05 9.77 10.06
N ASP A 399 6.44 10.88 9.60
CA ASP A 399 5.07 10.91 9.06
C ASP A 399 5.05 10.47 7.59
N ASN A 400 3.86 10.11 7.06
CA ASN A 400 3.72 9.77 5.63
C ASN A 400 4.00 10.99 4.74
N THR A 401 5.17 11.02 4.12
CA THR A 401 5.68 12.14 3.31
C THR A 401 4.97 12.25 1.96
N ALA A 402 4.59 11.12 1.34
CA ALA A 402 3.79 11.11 0.12
C ALA A 402 2.41 11.76 0.32
N GLN A 403 1.74 11.47 1.45
CA GLN A 403 0.47 12.12 1.82
C GLN A 403 0.65 13.63 2.02
N THR A 404 1.77 14.05 2.61
CA THR A 404 2.08 15.49 2.76
C THR A 404 2.20 16.18 1.40
N ILE A 405 2.89 15.56 0.44
CA ILE A 405 3.02 16.11 -0.93
C ILE A 405 1.66 16.13 -1.63
N ALA A 406 0.92 15.03 -1.61
CA ALA A 406 -0.42 14.96 -2.20
C ALA A 406 -1.38 15.99 -1.59
N GLY A 407 -1.29 16.22 -0.28
CA GLY A 407 -2.06 17.25 0.42
C GLY A 407 -1.77 18.67 -0.08
N ARG A 408 -0.49 19.00 -0.31
CA ARG A 408 -0.07 20.30 -0.88
C ARG A 408 -0.55 20.45 -2.32
N ILE A 409 -0.51 19.38 -3.11
CA ILE A 409 -1.05 19.37 -4.49
C ILE A 409 -2.57 19.59 -4.46
N ALA A 410 -3.30 18.82 -3.64
CA ALA A 410 -4.74 18.93 -3.48
C ALA A 410 -5.18 20.32 -3.04
N GLN A 411 -4.42 20.98 -2.15
CA GLN A 411 -4.71 22.36 -1.73
C GLN A 411 -4.71 23.37 -2.89
N VAL A 412 -3.90 23.13 -3.93
CA VAL A 412 -3.84 24.00 -5.11
C VAL A 412 -4.92 23.62 -6.13
N LEU A 413 -5.12 22.32 -6.35
CA LEU A 413 -6.01 21.83 -7.42
C LEU A 413 -7.48 21.76 -6.99
N ALA A 414 -7.76 21.56 -5.70
CA ALA A 414 -9.10 21.39 -5.12
C ALA A 414 -9.17 22.06 -3.73
N PRO A 415 -9.06 23.40 -3.64
CA PRO A 415 -8.94 24.13 -2.37
C PRO A 415 -10.13 23.95 -1.41
N GLU A 416 -11.31 23.63 -1.94
CA GLU A 416 -12.52 23.38 -1.13
C GLU A 416 -12.53 21.98 -0.48
N ASN A 417 -11.69 21.06 -0.98
CA ASN A 417 -11.62 19.66 -0.54
C ASN A 417 -10.22 19.34 -0.03
N SER A 418 -9.96 19.68 1.23
CA SER A 418 -8.63 19.46 1.80
C SER A 418 -8.35 17.96 2.02
N LEU A 419 -7.36 17.40 1.30
CA LEU A 419 -6.90 16.02 1.48
C LEU A 419 -6.19 15.80 2.83
N MET A 420 -5.67 16.88 3.42
CA MET A 420 -5.17 16.92 4.79
C MET A 420 -6.22 17.63 5.64
N GLY A 421 -6.71 17.05 6.74
CA GLY A 421 -7.70 17.72 7.58
C GLY A 421 -7.24 19.14 7.96
N LYS A 422 -8.18 20.07 8.22
CA LYS A 422 -7.80 21.38 8.78
C LYS A 422 -7.07 21.10 10.10
N LYS A 423 -5.80 21.54 10.21
CA LYS A 423 -5.02 21.41 11.45
C LYS A 423 -5.66 22.17 12.59
#